data_AF-A0A5B0MED5-F1
#
_entry.id   AF-A0A5B0MED5-F1
#
_cell.length_a   1.000
_cell.length_b   1.000
_cell.length_c   1.000
_cell.angle_alpha   90.00
_cell.angle_beta   90.00
_cell.angle_gamma   90.00
#
_symmetry.space_group_name_H-M   'P 1'
#
loop_
_entity.id
_entity.type
_entity.pdbx_description
1 polymer ?
#
loop_
_entity_poly.entity_id
_entity_poly.type
_entity_poly.pdbx_seq_one_letter_code
_entity_poly.pdbx_strand_id
1 'polypeptide(L)'
;MVVKRRKAIPNDQVEDKPRDNGEIVDQDSTSNPSAALDIHHTSTKNLKNKLSPQNTHNLPLGSRRDAHEIPNLNDWNFLKKDARKSRNNIPEDQKKTRTDWMFDFIEKLNSQEGYSQKDKILSTIACKKAALILKMYDKCKEKFPYPSGMHRNGRQAVVLKNILWISREKLELGRFRDGFEKNLLALVTGLQSRKRNSSKEILRFDSKTSLILEYVSKINIITTSLAVLYLALFQEHGEGGLTKEFVQAVLDFLKDFWTKIDKGDNADLQKRIFAQHLHRLLSLEEEDLDLGHKNMPQCIMAVSWNIIEYWSEIKYPKLEVSGRKDYRVSMTEIINKIIFFSDYEL
;
A
#
# COMPACT_ATOMS: atom_id res chain seq x y z
N MET A 1 -66.94 -0.70 32.23
CA MET A 1 -66.31 -1.15 33.49
C MET A 1 -64.98 -1.82 33.14
N VAL A 2 -63.88 -1.34 33.75
CA VAL A 2 -62.62 -2.03 34.12
C VAL A 2 -61.74 -2.64 33.01
N VAL A 3 -60.42 -2.44 32.89
CA VAL A 3 -59.41 -1.52 33.48
C VAL A 3 -58.18 -1.56 32.53
N LYS A 4 -57.50 -0.41 32.42
CA LYS A 4 -56.19 -0.15 31.78
C LYS A 4 -55.03 -0.99 32.37
N ARG A 5 -54.01 -1.28 31.53
CA ARG A 5 -52.60 -1.11 31.95
C ARG A 5 -51.78 -0.40 30.87
N ARG A 6 -51.15 0.71 31.30
CA ARG A 6 -50.12 1.53 30.66
C ARG A 6 -48.75 0.86 30.85
N LYS A 7 -47.73 1.09 30.01
CA LYS A 7 -46.57 2.03 30.17
C LYS A 7 -45.41 1.40 29.35
N ALA A 8 -44.39 2.06 28.80
CA ALA A 8 -43.94 3.45 28.81
C ALA A 8 -42.94 3.68 27.65
N ILE A 9 -42.80 4.95 27.23
CA ILE A 9 -41.63 5.55 26.56
C ILE A 9 -40.78 6.22 27.67
N PRO A 10 -39.45 6.28 27.57
CA PRO A 10 -38.76 7.56 27.25
C PRO A 10 -37.53 7.35 26.31
N ASN A 11 -37.31 8.15 25.26
CA ASN A 11 -36.91 9.56 25.12
C ASN A 11 -35.38 9.81 25.11
N ASP A 12 -34.92 10.37 23.98
CA ASP A 12 -33.84 11.34 23.71
C ASP A 12 -32.39 11.07 24.18
N GLN A 13 -31.46 10.93 23.22
CA GLN A 13 -30.53 11.93 22.64
C GLN A 13 -29.37 12.33 23.57
N VAL A 14 -28.15 12.30 23.02
CA VAL A 14 -27.16 13.40 23.01
C VAL A 14 -25.84 12.85 22.44
N GLU A 15 -25.42 13.44 21.31
CA GLU A 15 -24.06 13.39 20.79
C GLU A 15 -23.10 14.07 21.78
N ASP A 16 -21.92 13.51 22.00
CA ASP A 16 -20.81 14.27 22.59
C ASP A 16 -19.50 14.02 21.85
N LYS A 17 -18.99 15.11 21.27
CA LYS A 17 -17.63 15.27 20.72
C LYS A 17 -16.63 15.39 21.87
N PRO A 18 -15.38 14.95 21.74
CA PRO A 18 -14.33 15.47 22.59
C PRO A 18 -13.87 16.83 22.06
N ARG A 19 -14.12 17.88 22.84
CA ARG A 19 -13.41 19.15 22.74
C ARG A 19 -12.05 19.03 23.40
N ASP A 20 -11.10 19.63 22.71
CA ASP A 20 -9.82 20.15 23.15
C ASP A 20 -9.97 20.98 24.45
N ASN A 21 -9.07 20.74 25.41
CA ASN A 21 -8.76 21.64 26.53
C ASN A 21 -7.40 21.21 27.08
N GLY A 22 -6.37 21.98 26.76
CA GLY A 22 -5.11 21.94 27.46
C GLY A 22 -5.25 22.53 28.86
N GLU A 23 -4.69 21.84 29.86
CA GLU A 23 -4.24 22.48 31.08
C GLU A 23 -3.02 21.74 31.60
N ILE A 24 -1.97 22.52 31.83
CA ILE A 24 -0.66 22.14 32.36
C ILE A 24 -0.80 21.95 33.86
N VAL A 25 -0.42 20.79 34.38
CA VAL A 25 -0.10 20.62 35.81
C VAL A 25 1.13 19.72 35.92
N ASP A 26 2.22 20.33 36.36
CA ASP A 26 3.42 19.65 36.87
C ASP A 26 3.09 18.90 38.16
N GLN A 27 3.52 17.64 38.26
CA GLN A 27 3.89 17.03 39.54
C GLN A 27 4.89 15.90 39.34
N ASP A 28 6.12 16.16 39.79
CA ASP A 28 7.17 15.18 40.07
C ASP A 28 6.68 14.13 41.08
N SER A 29 7.01 12.85 40.85
CA SER A 29 7.50 11.90 41.87
C SER A 29 7.82 10.53 41.26
N THR A 30 9.10 10.34 40.99
CA THR A 30 9.92 9.11 41.10
C THR A 30 9.23 7.77 41.43
N SER A 31 9.33 6.81 40.50
CA SER A 31 9.83 5.45 40.81
C SER A 31 10.28 4.71 39.54
N ASN A 32 11.56 4.32 39.51
CA ASN A 32 12.14 3.26 38.66
C ASN A 32 12.10 1.95 39.48
N PRO A 33 12.12 0.72 38.90
CA PRO A 33 13.14 0.30 37.93
C PRO A 33 12.81 -0.79 36.87
N SER A 34 13.64 -0.80 35.82
CA SER A 34 14.24 -1.95 35.12
C SER A 34 13.37 -2.96 34.34
N ALA A 35 13.39 -2.82 33.00
CA ALA A 35 13.72 -3.89 32.04
C ALA A 35 13.94 -3.27 30.65
N ALA A 36 15.18 -2.87 30.37
CA ALA A 36 15.59 -2.30 29.10
C ALA A 36 15.55 -3.37 27.99
N LEU A 37 14.72 -3.14 26.97
CA LEU A 37 14.82 -3.81 25.67
C LEU A 37 15.62 -2.88 24.76
N ASP A 38 16.88 -3.24 24.52
CA ASP A 38 17.77 -2.62 23.53
C ASP A 38 17.18 -2.77 22.13
N ILE A 39 16.43 -1.76 21.70
CA ILE A 39 16.13 -1.55 20.29
C ILE A 39 17.27 -0.70 19.74
N HIS A 40 18.19 -1.35 19.03
CA HIS A 40 19.19 -0.69 18.20
C HIS A 40 18.51 0.37 17.33
N HIS A 41 18.70 1.64 17.69
CA HIS A 41 18.47 2.78 16.84
C HIS A 41 19.37 2.67 15.60
N THR A 42 18.88 2.03 14.54
CA THR A 42 19.48 2.16 13.22
C THR A 42 19.10 3.54 12.69
N SER A 43 20.03 4.47 12.85
CA SER A 43 19.96 5.84 12.36
C SER A 43 19.59 5.86 10.86
N THR A 44 18.54 6.61 10.53
CA THR A 44 18.04 6.88 9.18
C THR A 44 19.00 7.70 8.31
N LYS A 45 20.21 7.97 8.78
CA LYS A 45 21.27 8.67 8.01
C LYS A 45 21.73 7.90 6.77
N ASN A 46 21.43 6.60 6.63
CA ASN A 46 21.84 5.80 5.47
C ASN A 46 20.91 5.87 4.25
N LEU A 47 19.80 6.60 4.32
CA LEU A 47 18.91 6.83 3.16
C LEU A 47 19.30 8.08 2.34
N LYS A 48 20.14 8.97 2.87
CA LYS A 48 20.57 10.20 2.16
C LYS A 48 21.65 9.98 1.11
N ASN A 49 22.41 8.89 1.16
CA ASN A 49 23.63 8.73 0.34
C ASN A 49 23.44 7.92 -0.97
N LYS A 50 22.23 7.54 -1.36
CA LYS A 50 22.01 6.75 -2.60
C LYS A 50 21.07 7.38 -3.64
N LEU A 51 20.62 8.62 -3.42
CA LEU A 51 19.77 9.34 -4.37
C LEU A 51 20.37 10.68 -4.84
N SER A 52 21.66 10.94 -4.58
CA SER A 52 22.36 12.11 -5.16
C SER A 52 23.13 11.72 -6.43
N PRO A 53 22.94 12.41 -7.57
CA PRO A 53 23.63 12.11 -8.83
C PRO A 53 24.96 12.87 -8.89
N GLN A 54 26.00 12.35 -8.24
CA GLN A 54 27.39 12.74 -8.52
C GLN A 54 28.35 11.76 -7.82
N ASN A 55 28.82 10.76 -8.58
CA ASN A 55 30.16 10.13 -8.54
C ASN A 55 30.10 8.76 -9.23
N THR A 56 30.14 8.81 -10.56
CA THR A 56 30.64 7.72 -11.40
C THR A 56 32.15 7.60 -11.16
N HIS A 57 32.61 6.48 -10.60
CA HIS A 57 33.81 5.80 -11.08
C HIS A 57 33.84 4.34 -10.63
N ASN A 58 33.78 3.46 -11.65
CA ASN A 58 34.35 2.12 -11.75
C ASN A 58 33.89 1.03 -10.78
N LEU A 59 32.95 0.18 -11.24
CA LEU A 59 32.85 -1.24 -10.91
C LEU A 59 32.50 -2.04 -12.20
N PRO A 60 32.98 -3.29 -12.35
CA PRO A 60 33.23 -3.89 -13.66
C PRO A 60 31.96 -4.28 -14.41
N LEU A 61 31.96 -3.98 -15.70
CA LEU A 61 31.04 -4.53 -16.71
C LEU A 61 31.14 -6.06 -16.75
N GLY A 62 30.28 -6.73 -15.98
CA GLY A 62 29.85 -8.09 -16.25
C GLY A 62 28.63 -8.03 -17.16
N SER A 63 28.83 -8.17 -18.47
CA SER A 63 27.79 -8.34 -19.48
C SER A 63 26.87 -9.52 -19.12
N ARG A 64 25.74 -9.25 -18.45
CA ARG A 64 24.66 -10.21 -18.26
C ARG A 64 23.52 -9.79 -19.19
N ARG A 65 23.48 -10.52 -20.31
CA ARG A 65 22.52 -10.51 -21.42
C ARG A 65 21.11 -10.05 -21.05
N ASP A 66 20.53 -9.23 -21.93
CA ASP A 66 19.14 -8.76 -21.98
C ASP A 66 18.10 -9.88 -22.22
N ALA A 67 18.14 -10.94 -21.42
CA ALA A 67 17.15 -12.00 -21.37
C ALA A 67 16.89 -12.34 -19.91
N HIS A 68 16.17 -11.45 -19.21
CA HIS A 68 15.64 -11.73 -17.89
C HIS A 68 14.14 -11.90 -18.03
N GLU A 69 13.70 -13.16 -17.89
CA GLU A 69 12.31 -13.56 -17.89
C GLU A 69 11.55 -12.76 -16.83
N ILE A 70 10.50 -12.12 -17.28
CA ILE A 70 9.55 -11.41 -16.43
C ILE A 70 8.92 -12.46 -15.49
N PRO A 71 8.83 -12.19 -14.17
CA PRO A 71 8.30 -13.16 -13.22
C PRO A 71 6.88 -13.60 -13.61
N ASN A 72 6.64 -14.91 -13.53
CA ASN A 72 5.31 -15.47 -13.68
C ASN A 72 4.44 -15.02 -12.49
N LEU A 73 3.55 -14.06 -12.72
CA LEU A 73 2.70 -13.48 -11.67
C LEU A 73 1.65 -14.47 -11.12
N ASN A 74 1.45 -15.61 -11.78
CA ASN A 74 0.60 -16.69 -11.27
C ASN A 74 1.31 -17.56 -10.23
N ASP A 75 2.65 -17.60 -10.22
CA ASP A 75 3.41 -18.27 -9.17
C ASP A 75 3.85 -17.26 -8.12
N TRP A 76 3.05 -17.12 -7.07
CA TRP A 76 3.30 -16.18 -5.98
C TRP A 76 4.53 -16.51 -5.13
N ASN A 77 5.14 -17.68 -5.30
CA ASN A 77 6.38 -18.02 -4.59
C ASN A 77 7.52 -17.03 -4.91
N PHE A 78 7.47 -16.32 -6.05
CA PHE A 78 8.44 -15.26 -6.34
C PHE A 78 8.50 -14.17 -5.27
N LEU A 79 7.40 -13.93 -4.54
CA LEU A 79 7.38 -12.95 -3.45
C LEU A 79 8.10 -13.42 -2.20
N LYS A 80 8.31 -14.74 -2.01
CA LYS A 80 9.09 -15.23 -0.88
C LYS A 80 10.51 -14.70 -1.03
N LYS A 81 11.01 -14.09 0.04
CA LYS A 81 12.45 -13.85 0.15
C LYS A 81 13.13 -15.21 0.25
N ASP A 82 14.29 -15.40 -0.35
CA ASP A 82 14.99 -16.67 -0.18
C ASP A 82 15.33 -16.83 1.31
N ALA A 83 14.98 -18.00 1.87
CA ALA A 83 15.42 -18.35 3.22
C ALA A 83 16.93 -18.17 3.28
N ARG A 84 17.42 -17.33 4.21
CA ARG A 84 18.86 -17.25 4.45
C ARG A 84 19.35 -18.68 4.66
N LYS A 85 20.32 -19.08 3.84
CA LYS A 85 21.01 -20.38 3.91
C LYS A 85 21.30 -20.76 5.36
N SER A 86 20.44 -21.57 5.96
CA SER A 86 20.70 -22.43 7.12
C SER A 86 19.47 -23.29 7.40
N ARG A 87 19.21 -24.26 6.52
CA ARG A 87 18.45 -25.47 6.86
C ARG A 87 19.20 -26.68 6.34
N ASN A 88 20.46 -26.78 6.74
CA ASN A 88 21.10 -28.08 6.75
C ASN A 88 20.58 -28.78 8.01
N ASN A 89 19.81 -29.85 7.81
CA ASN A 89 19.31 -30.82 8.79
C ASN A 89 18.06 -30.42 9.60
N ILE A 90 16.84 -30.57 9.05
CA ILE A 90 15.63 -30.77 9.88
C ILE A 90 14.69 -31.81 9.21
N PRO A 91 14.11 -32.79 9.96
CA PRO A 91 13.28 -33.89 9.42
C PRO A 91 11.91 -33.45 8.88
N GLU A 92 11.28 -34.34 8.09
CA GLU A 92 10.00 -34.20 7.34
C GLU A 92 8.73 -33.87 8.16
N ASP A 93 8.79 -33.75 9.50
CA ASP A 93 7.64 -33.48 10.37
C ASP A 93 7.42 -31.99 10.71
N GLN A 94 7.86 -31.07 9.83
CA GLN A 94 7.64 -29.65 10.09
C GLN A 94 6.18 -29.25 9.88
N LYS A 95 5.53 -28.89 11.00
CA LYS A 95 4.24 -28.21 11.03
C LYS A 95 4.29 -26.96 10.15
N LYS A 96 3.39 -26.87 9.16
CA LYS A 96 3.27 -25.71 8.25
C LYS A 96 3.28 -24.39 9.01
N THR A 97 4.16 -23.47 8.60
CA THR A 97 4.27 -22.11 9.14
C THR A 97 3.07 -21.25 8.69
N ARG A 98 2.89 -20.06 9.27
CA ARG A 98 1.81 -19.16 8.83
C ARG A 98 2.07 -18.67 7.41
N THR A 99 3.34 -18.48 7.08
CA THR A 99 3.79 -18.17 5.72
C THR A 99 3.39 -19.28 4.75
N ASP A 100 3.64 -20.55 5.09
CA ASP A 100 3.22 -21.69 4.25
C ASP A 100 1.70 -21.69 4.03
N TRP A 101 0.91 -21.51 5.09
CA TRP A 101 -0.55 -21.44 4.98
C TRP A 101 -1.04 -20.28 4.10
N MET A 102 -0.36 -19.14 4.11
CA MET A 102 -0.72 -17.99 3.30
C MET A 102 -0.47 -18.26 1.81
N PHE A 103 0.68 -18.85 1.46
CA PHE A 103 0.99 -19.14 0.07
C PHE A 103 0.23 -20.37 -0.46
N ASP A 104 -0.06 -21.37 0.38
CA ASP A 104 -1.01 -22.45 0.06
C ASP A 104 -2.40 -21.91 -0.31
N PHE A 105 -2.87 -20.86 0.40
CA PHE A 105 -4.15 -20.23 0.11
C PHE A 105 -4.14 -19.63 -1.31
N ILE A 106 -3.07 -18.94 -1.69
CA ILE A 106 -2.94 -18.35 -3.03
C ILE A 106 -2.83 -19.43 -4.10
N GLU A 107 -2.06 -20.48 -3.85
CA GLU A 107 -1.93 -21.61 -4.78
C GLU A 107 -3.27 -22.31 -5.02
N LYS A 108 -4.10 -22.46 -3.97
CA LYS A 108 -5.47 -22.98 -4.09
C LYS A 108 -6.40 -22.05 -4.84
N LEU A 109 -6.23 -20.73 -4.70
CA LEU A 109 -6.94 -19.77 -5.54
C LEU A 109 -6.56 -19.95 -7.01
N ASN A 110 -5.28 -20.20 -7.29
CA ASN A 110 -4.77 -20.26 -8.66
C ASN A 110 -5.06 -21.58 -9.38
N SER A 111 -4.87 -22.71 -8.70
CA SER A 111 -5.13 -24.05 -9.22
C SER A 111 -6.61 -24.36 -9.40
N GLN A 112 -7.50 -23.56 -8.80
CA GLN A 112 -8.94 -23.84 -8.70
C GLN A 112 -9.24 -25.19 -8.03
N GLU A 113 -8.29 -25.70 -7.24
CA GLU A 113 -8.44 -26.96 -6.52
C GLU A 113 -9.61 -26.85 -5.52
N GLY A 114 -10.49 -27.84 -5.54
CA GLY A 114 -11.69 -27.85 -4.68
C GLY A 114 -12.81 -26.90 -5.12
N TYR A 115 -12.71 -26.28 -6.30
CA TYR A 115 -13.79 -25.44 -6.83
C TYR A 115 -14.93 -26.33 -7.33
N SER A 116 -16.16 -26.01 -6.90
CA SER A 116 -17.35 -26.58 -7.53
C SER A 116 -17.45 -26.09 -8.99
N GLN A 117 -18.22 -26.78 -9.83
CA GLN A 117 -18.44 -26.33 -11.22
C GLN A 117 -18.98 -24.89 -11.28
N LYS A 118 -19.82 -24.52 -10.31
CA LYS A 118 -20.31 -23.15 -10.15
C LYS A 118 -19.17 -22.18 -9.83
N ASP A 119 -18.29 -22.52 -8.89
CA ASP A 119 -17.16 -21.67 -8.51
C ASP A 119 -16.15 -21.49 -9.66
N LYS A 120 -15.93 -22.52 -10.50
CA LYS A 120 -15.11 -22.40 -11.73
C LYS A 120 -15.70 -21.41 -12.74
N ILE A 121 -17.03 -21.38 -12.89
CA ILE A 121 -17.68 -20.37 -13.74
C ILE A 121 -17.51 -18.98 -13.12
N LEU A 122 -17.62 -18.84 -11.80
CA LEU A 122 -17.42 -17.56 -11.11
C LEU A 122 -15.97 -17.04 -11.22
N SER A 123 -14.97 -17.91 -11.27
CA SER A 123 -13.55 -17.51 -11.33
C SER A 123 -13.15 -16.85 -12.65
N THR A 124 -13.95 -17.01 -13.71
CA THR A 124 -13.71 -16.40 -15.03
C THR A 124 -14.21 -14.96 -15.14
N ILE A 125 -15.05 -14.49 -14.20
CA ILE A 125 -15.63 -13.15 -14.22
C ILE A 125 -15.05 -12.34 -13.06
N ALA A 126 -14.30 -11.27 -13.35
CA ALA A 126 -13.59 -10.44 -12.35
C ALA A 126 -14.42 -10.12 -11.08
N CYS A 127 -15.63 -9.56 -11.24
CA CYS A 127 -16.51 -9.23 -10.11
C CYS A 127 -16.92 -10.45 -9.28
N LYS A 128 -17.09 -11.62 -9.93
CA LYS A 128 -17.50 -12.86 -9.25
C LYS A 128 -16.30 -13.59 -8.65
N LYS A 129 -15.11 -13.42 -9.23
CA LYS A 129 -13.83 -13.87 -8.67
C LYS A 129 -13.52 -13.15 -7.35
N ALA A 130 -13.82 -11.86 -7.23
CA ALA A 130 -13.70 -11.13 -5.97
C ALA A 130 -14.51 -11.80 -4.84
N ALA A 131 -15.79 -12.10 -5.11
CA ALA A 131 -16.66 -12.76 -4.16
C ALA A 131 -16.16 -14.18 -3.79
N LEU A 132 -15.59 -14.89 -4.76
CA LEU A 132 -15.01 -16.21 -4.54
C LEU A 132 -13.74 -16.16 -3.68
N ILE A 133 -12.82 -15.23 -3.96
CA ILE A 133 -11.61 -15.00 -3.15
C ILE A 133 -12.01 -14.71 -1.70
N LEU A 134 -13.00 -13.83 -1.48
CA LEU A 134 -13.49 -13.53 -0.13
C LEU A 134 -14.08 -14.75 0.57
N LYS A 135 -14.93 -15.50 -0.13
CA LYS A 135 -15.53 -16.74 0.39
C LYS A 135 -14.46 -17.74 0.81
N MET A 136 -13.37 -17.87 0.05
CA MET A 136 -12.27 -18.75 0.38
C MET A 136 -11.42 -18.22 1.53
N TYR A 137 -11.10 -16.92 1.51
CA TYR A 137 -10.35 -16.25 2.56
C TYR A 137 -11.05 -16.36 3.92
N ASP A 138 -12.37 -16.13 3.98
CA ASP A 138 -13.13 -16.24 5.22
C ASP A 138 -13.08 -17.65 5.85
N LYS A 139 -12.85 -18.71 5.05
CA LYS A 139 -12.70 -20.09 5.54
C LYS A 139 -11.31 -20.40 6.10
N CYS A 140 -10.28 -19.65 5.74
CA CYS A 140 -8.89 -19.98 6.07
C CYS A 140 -8.12 -18.88 6.80
N LYS A 141 -8.66 -17.66 6.94
CA LYS A 141 -7.97 -16.51 7.56
C LYS A 141 -7.40 -16.78 8.96
N GLU A 142 -8.03 -17.65 9.74
CA GLU A 142 -7.57 -18.04 11.09
C GLU A 142 -6.30 -18.90 11.07
N LYS A 143 -5.89 -19.44 9.92
CA LYS A 143 -4.66 -20.23 9.78
C LYS A 143 -3.40 -19.37 9.66
N PHE A 144 -3.57 -18.10 9.28
CA PHE A 144 -2.47 -17.14 9.10
C PHE A 144 -2.83 -15.78 9.71
N PRO A 145 -3.15 -15.73 11.03
CA PRO A 145 -3.39 -14.47 11.71
C PRO A 145 -2.10 -13.65 11.75
N TYR A 146 -2.23 -12.33 11.84
CA TYR A 146 -1.07 -11.52 12.18
C TYR A 146 -0.54 -11.92 13.57
N PRO A 147 0.73 -11.66 13.86
CA PRO A 147 1.35 -11.98 15.15
C PRO A 147 0.59 -11.33 16.30
N SER A 148 0.37 -12.10 17.37
CA SER A 148 -0.18 -11.59 18.63
C SER A 148 0.71 -10.48 19.18
N GLY A 149 0.11 -9.35 19.58
CA GLY A 149 0.83 -8.18 20.11
C GLY A 149 1.33 -7.19 19.06
N MET A 150 1.29 -7.51 17.75
CA MET A 150 1.67 -6.53 16.72
C MET A 150 0.55 -5.54 16.43
N HIS A 151 0.76 -4.27 16.78
CA HIS A 151 -0.16 -3.18 16.49
C HIS A 151 -0.28 -2.87 14.99
N ARG A 152 -1.40 -2.24 14.59
CA ARG A 152 -1.69 -1.86 13.19
C ARG A 152 -0.54 -1.10 12.53
N ASN A 153 0.04 -0.11 13.21
CA ASN A 153 1.14 0.69 12.65
C ASN A 153 2.40 -0.14 12.42
N GLY A 154 2.72 -1.07 13.34
CA GLY A 154 3.82 -2.02 13.16
C GLY A 154 3.61 -2.92 11.94
N ARG A 155 2.37 -3.40 11.71
CA ARG A 155 2.03 -4.16 10.50
C ARG A 155 2.25 -3.35 9.23
N GLN A 156 1.77 -2.11 9.20
CA GLN A 156 1.94 -1.21 8.06
C GLN A 156 3.42 -0.88 7.78
N ALA A 157 4.25 -0.78 8.82
CA ALA A 157 5.69 -0.60 8.66
C ALA A 157 6.35 -1.81 7.97
N VAL A 158 5.99 -3.03 8.38
CA VAL A 158 6.48 -4.26 7.73
C VAL A 158 5.98 -4.37 6.29
N VAL A 159 4.68 -4.12 6.07
CA VAL A 159 4.09 -4.13 4.72
C VAL A 159 4.78 -3.11 3.82
N LEU A 160 4.98 -1.87 4.29
CA LEU A 160 5.65 -0.83 3.52
C LEU A 160 7.10 -1.22 3.17
N LYS A 161 7.84 -1.76 4.13
CA LYS A 161 9.21 -2.25 3.89
C LYS A 161 9.21 -3.35 2.83
N ASN A 162 8.31 -4.32 2.95
CA ASN A 162 8.25 -5.46 2.05
C ASN A 162 7.77 -5.09 0.66
N ILE A 163 6.77 -4.21 0.51
CA ILE A 163 6.32 -3.78 -0.82
C ILE A 163 7.39 -2.98 -1.56
N LEU A 164 8.19 -2.17 -0.85
CA LEU A 164 9.34 -1.48 -1.45
C LEU A 164 10.41 -2.48 -1.89
N TRP A 165 10.70 -3.52 -1.09
CA TRP A 165 11.59 -4.59 -1.50
C TRP A 165 11.06 -5.37 -2.71
N ILE A 166 9.78 -5.76 -2.72
CA ILE A 166 9.11 -6.41 -3.84
C ILE A 166 9.22 -5.54 -5.10
N SER A 167 8.94 -4.24 -4.99
CA SER A 167 8.99 -3.30 -6.11
C SER A 167 10.35 -3.26 -6.79
N ARG A 168 11.42 -3.38 -5.99
CA ARG A 168 12.80 -3.25 -6.44
C ARG A 168 13.39 -4.57 -6.92
N GLU A 169 13.23 -5.63 -6.13
CA GLU A 169 13.95 -6.88 -6.31
C GLU A 169 13.12 -7.94 -7.05
N LYS A 170 11.78 -7.82 -7.04
CA LYS A 170 10.89 -8.82 -7.64
C LYS A 170 10.16 -8.29 -8.86
N LEU A 171 9.65 -7.07 -8.80
CA LEU A 171 8.99 -6.42 -9.93
C LEU A 171 9.96 -5.60 -10.79
N GLU A 172 11.16 -5.31 -10.27
CA GLU A 172 12.19 -4.53 -10.93
C GLU A 172 11.67 -3.22 -11.55
N LEU A 173 10.80 -2.50 -10.82
CA LEU A 173 10.16 -1.28 -11.30
C LEU A 173 11.18 -0.18 -11.67
N GLY A 174 12.44 -0.31 -11.22
CA GLY A 174 13.55 0.54 -11.65
C GLY A 174 13.80 0.51 -13.17
N ARG A 175 13.44 -0.55 -13.89
CA ARG A 175 13.52 -0.60 -15.37
C ARG A 175 12.53 0.35 -16.05
N PHE A 176 11.52 0.82 -15.32
CA PHE A 176 10.49 1.75 -15.79
C PHE A 176 10.72 3.18 -15.30
N ARG A 177 11.94 3.48 -14.84
CA ARG A 177 12.33 4.79 -14.29
C ARG A 177 11.92 5.94 -15.19
N ASP A 178 12.16 5.84 -16.49
CA ASP A 178 11.81 6.89 -17.46
C ASP A 178 10.31 7.22 -17.46
N GLY A 179 9.46 6.20 -17.28
CA GLY A 179 8.01 6.38 -17.18
C GLY A 179 7.60 7.10 -15.90
N PHE A 180 8.21 6.75 -14.76
CA PHE A 180 8.00 7.46 -13.50
C PHE A 180 8.49 8.91 -13.57
N GLU A 181 9.66 9.15 -14.15
CA GLU A 181 10.24 10.49 -14.31
C GLU A 181 9.39 11.37 -15.23
N LYS A 182 8.85 10.82 -16.32
CA LYS A 182 7.93 11.54 -17.21
C LYS A 182 6.65 11.98 -16.51
N ASN A 183 6.11 11.16 -15.62
CA ASN A 183 4.95 11.53 -14.81
C ASN A 183 5.27 12.64 -13.82
N LEU A 184 6.44 12.58 -13.18
CA LEU A 184 6.91 13.62 -12.27
C LEU A 184 7.19 14.93 -13.00
N LEU A 185 7.69 14.91 -14.24
CA LEU A 185 7.98 16.11 -15.01
C LEU A 185 6.74 17.01 -15.21
N ALA A 186 5.58 16.41 -15.50
CA ALA A 186 4.33 17.16 -15.63
C ALA A 186 3.95 17.89 -14.33
N LEU A 187 4.16 17.23 -13.19
CA LEU A 187 3.96 17.82 -11.86
C LEU A 187 4.98 18.91 -11.56
N VAL A 188 6.25 18.71 -11.91
CA VAL A 188 7.30 19.72 -11.76
C VAL A 188 6.92 21.00 -12.50
N THR A 189 6.48 20.89 -13.75
CA THR A 189 6.07 22.05 -14.55
C THR A 189 4.88 22.77 -13.90
N GLY A 190 3.88 22.02 -13.43
CA GLY A 190 2.73 22.58 -12.69
C GLY A 190 3.17 23.34 -11.44
N LEU A 191 4.01 22.73 -10.60
CA LEU A 191 4.55 23.35 -9.39
C LEU A 191 5.36 24.61 -9.73
N GLN A 192 6.31 24.53 -10.65
CA GLN A 192 7.18 25.65 -11.04
C GLN A 192 6.40 26.87 -11.54
N SER A 193 5.25 26.68 -12.19
CA SER A 193 4.39 27.79 -12.62
C SER A 193 3.85 28.63 -11.45
N ARG A 194 3.85 28.09 -10.22
CA ARG A 194 3.37 28.73 -8.99
C ARG A 194 4.49 29.40 -8.19
N LYS A 195 5.73 29.36 -8.69
CA LYS A 195 6.93 29.93 -8.04
C LYS A 195 6.83 31.46 -8.00
N ARG A 196 7.08 32.05 -6.82
CA ARG A 196 7.18 33.51 -6.61
C ARG A 196 8.62 34.01 -6.78
N ASN A 197 8.78 35.31 -7.06
CA ASN A 197 10.03 35.90 -7.55
C ASN A 197 11.02 36.39 -6.47
N SER A 198 10.79 36.15 -5.17
CA SER A 198 11.75 36.58 -4.14
C SER A 198 12.77 35.48 -3.80
N SER A 199 14.04 35.84 -3.58
CA SER A 199 15.15 34.88 -3.40
C SER A 199 14.99 33.94 -2.19
N LYS A 200 14.45 34.44 -1.07
CA LYS A 200 14.15 33.61 0.11
C LYS A 200 12.96 32.68 -0.11
N GLU A 201 11.93 33.13 -0.83
CA GLU A 201 10.79 32.28 -1.19
C GLU A 201 11.21 31.21 -2.20
N ILE A 202 12.11 31.53 -3.14
CA ILE A 202 12.63 30.59 -4.14
C ILE A 202 13.31 29.39 -3.47
N LEU A 203 14.23 29.60 -2.51
CA LEU A 203 14.92 28.50 -1.83
C LEU A 203 13.96 27.64 -1.00
N ARG A 204 13.02 28.27 -0.28
CA ARG A 204 11.98 27.55 0.47
C ARG A 204 11.07 26.76 -0.47
N PHE A 205 10.68 27.35 -1.59
CA PHE A 205 9.86 26.72 -2.62
C PHE A 205 10.55 25.51 -3.24
N ASP A 206 11.83 25.64 -3.62
CA ASP A 206 12.59 24.55 -4.25
C ASP A 206 12.76 23.37 -3.29
N SER A 207 13.03 23.65 -2.00
CA SER A 207 13.08 22.61 -0.97
C SER A 207 11.73 21.92 -0.75
N LYS A 208 10.64 22.69 -0.61
CA LYS A 208 9.28 22.14 -0.47
C LYS A 208 8.90 21.28 -1.68
N THR A 209 9.16 21.78 -2.89
CA THR A 209 8.90 21.08 -4.16
C THR A 209 9.65 19.76 -4.21
N SER A 210 10.93 19.75 -3.87
CA SER A 210 11.73 18.51 -3.84
C SER A 210 11.15 17.47 -2.90
N LEU A 211 10.69 17.86 -1.71
CA LEU A 211 10.12 16.94 -0.74
C LEU A 211 8.75 16.38 -1.18
N ILE A 212 7.93 17.21 -1.84
CA ILE A 212 6.66 16.78 -2.44
C ILE A 212 6.92 15.75 -3.54
N LEU A 213 7.90 16.00 -4.42
CA LEU A 213 8.24 15.08 -5.51
C LEU A 213 8.77 13.74 -4.99
N GLU A 214 9.58 13.74 -3.91
CA GLU A 214 10.01 12.51 -3.25
C GLU A 214 8.81 11.71 -2.71
N TYR A 215 7.87 12.41 -2.06
CA TYR A 215 6.64 11.80 -1.54
C TYR A 215 5.77 11.19 -2.65
N VAL A 216 5.52 11.94 -3.73
CA VAL A 216 4.75 11.47 -4.89
C VAL A 216 5.45 10.30 -5.58
N SER A 217 6.77 10.36 -5.75
CA SER A 217 7.56 9.26 -6.34
C SER A 217 7.40 7.98 -5.54
N LYS A 218 7.48 8.07 -4.21
CA LYS A 218 7.28 6.93 -3.30
C LYS A 218 5.86 6.35 -3.42
N ILE A 219 4.83 7.20 -3.45
CA ILE A 219 3.45 6.77 -3.67
C ILE A 219 3.30 6.07 -5.02
N ASN A 220 3.89 6.58 -6.09
CA ASN A 220 3.78 6.00 -7.43
C ASN A 220 4.37 4.59 -7.47
N ILE A 221 5.54 4.39 -6.88
CA ILE A 221 6.20 3.06 -6.84
C ILE A 221 5.33 2.06 -6.06
N ILE A 222 4.84 2.47 -4.88
CA ILE A 222 4.03 1.60 -4.03
C ILE A 222 2.70 1.28 -4.71
N THR A 223 2.00 2.30 -5.22
CA THR A 223 0.73 2.14 -5.93
C THR A 223 0.89 1.26 -7.15
N THR A 224 1.96 1.42 -7.94
CA THR A 224 2.22 0.54 -9.08
C THR A 224 2.41 -0.91 -8.64
N SER A 225 3.18 -1.12 -7.58
CA SER A 225 3.38 -2.47 -7.02
C SER A 225 2.08 -3.08 -6.52
N LEU A 226 1.23 -2.30 -5.84
CA LEU A 226 -0.08 -2.75 -5.37
C LEU A 226 -1.02 -3.08 -6.54
N ALA A 227 -1.01 -2.27 -7.61
CA ALA A 227 -1.83 -2.53 -8.81
C ALA A 227 -1.41 -3.84 -9.50
N VAL A 228 -0.11 -4.11 -9.59
CA VAL A 228 0.42 -5.40 -10.08
C VAL A 228 -0.10 -6.55 -9.24
N LEU A 229 0.05 -6.48 -7.92
CA LEU A 229 -0.38 -7.55 -7.00
C LEU A 229 -1.90 -7.74 -7.02
N TYR A 230 -2.65 -6.64 -7.11
CA TYR A 230 -4.10 -6.69 -7.24
C TYR A 230 -4.49 -7.50 -8.47
N LEU A 231 -3.93 -7.21 -9.65
CA LEU A 231 -4.29 -7.94 -10.87
C LEU A 231 -3.72 -9.34 -10.96
N ALA A 232 -2.56 -9.58 -10.35
CA ALA A 232 -2.06 -10.93 -10.14
C ALA A 232 -3.08 -11.77 -9.37
N LEU A 233 -3.72 -11.18 -8.34
CA LEU A 233 -4.71 -11.89 -7.51
C LEU A 233 -5.98 -12.20 -8.30
N PHE A 234 -6.38 -11.31 -9.22
CA PHE A 234 -7.48 -11.53 -10.13
C PHE A 234 -7.11 -12.34 -11.38
N GLN A 235 -5.83 -12.68 -11.57
CA GLN A 235 -5.27 -13.28 -12.79
C GLN A 235 -5.67 -12.53 -14.08
N GLU A 236 -5.72 -11.21 -13.99
CA GLU A 236 -6.14 -10.35 -15.11
C GLU A 236 -4.98 -9.89 -16.00
N HIS A 237 -3.83 -10.54 -15.88
CA HIS A 237 -2.62 -10.23 -16.63
C HIS A 237 -2.45 -11.09 -17.90
N GLY A 238 -3.42 -11.98 -18.22
CA GLY A 238 -3.31 -12.92 -19.34
C GLY A 238 -2.39 -14.12 -19.04
N GLU A 239 -2.01 -14.90 -20.06
CA GLU A 239 -1.10 -16.05 -19.93
C GLU A 239 0.39 -15.68 -19.73
N GLY A 240 0.73 -14.38 -19.74
CA GLY A 240 2.11 -13.89 -19.67
C GLY A 240 2.45 -13.17 -18.36
N GLY A 241 3.74 -13.14 -17.99
CA GLY A 241 4.24 -12.39 -16.83
C GLY A 241 3.97 -10.87 -16.88
N LEU A 242 4.44 -10.12 -15.87
CA LEU A 242 4.38 -8.65 -15.81
C LEU A 242 4.84 -7.93 -17.10
N THR A 243 3.92 -7.61 -18.02
CA THR A 243 4.30 -6.98 -19.30
C THR A 243 4.69 -5.51 -19.14
N LYS A 244 5.48 -5.00 -20.10
CA LYS A 244 5.86 -3.58 -20.12
C LYS A 244 4.63 -2.69 -20.32
N GLU A 245 3.73 -3.14 -21.17
CA GLU A 245 2.46 -2.50 -21.50
C GLU A 245 1.59 -2.38 -20.25
N PHE A 246 1.61 -3.41 -19.39
CA PHE A 246 0.87 -3.40 -18.14
C PHE A 246 1.35 -2.30 -17.19
N VAL A 247 2.66 -2.25 -16.91
CA VAL A 247 3.23 -1.22 -16.04
C VAL A 247 2.97 0.16 -16.63
N GLN A 248 3.10 0.31 -17.96
CA GLN A 248 2.82 1.57 -18.64
C GLN A 248 1.35 2.02 -18.45
N ALA A 249 0.38 1.12 -18.54
CA ALA A 249 -1.03 1.46 -18.31
C ALA A 249 -1.29 1.98 -16.89
N VAL A 250 -0.61 1.42 -15.88
CA VAL A 250 -0.69 1.92 -14.49
C VAL A 250 -0.01 3.30 -14.37
N LEU A 251 1.13 3.50 -15.03
CA LEU A 251 1.81 4.79 -15.07
C LEU A 251 0.96 5.87 -15.76
N ASP A 252 0.29 5.53 -16.85
CA ASP A 252 -0.60 6.46 -17.56
C ASP A 252 -1.79 6.85 -16.68
N PHE A 253 -2.38 5.88 -15.96
CA PHE A 253 -3.39 6.17 -14.94
C PHE A 253 -2.87 7.11 -13.85
N LEU A 254 -1.67 6.86 -13.31
CA LEU A 254 -1.08 7.72 -12.26
C LEU A 254 -0.83 9.14 -12.78
N LYS A 255 -0.37 9.28 -14.03
CA LYS A 255 -0.18 10.58 -14.67
C LYS A 255 -1.50 11.35 -14.72
N ASP A 256 -2.56 10.71 -15.18
CA ASP A 256 -3.88 11.32 -15.29
C ASP A 256 -4.46 11.64 -13.91
N PHE A 257 -4.29 10.75 -12.94
CA PHE A 257 -4.67 10.96 -11.55
C PHE A 257 -4.00 12.22 -10.99
N TRP A 258 -2.67 12.31 -11.06
CA TRP A 258 -1.94 13.46 -10.55
C TRP A 258 -2.27 14.76 -11.28
N THR A 259 -2.51 14.70 -12.59
CA THR A 259 -2.94 15.87 -13.37
C THR A 259 -4.29 16.39 -12.88
N LYS A 260 -5.25 15.50 -12.59
CA LYS A 260 -6.56 15.87 -12.04
C LYS A 260 -6.46 16.42 -10.61
N ILE A 261 -5.59 15.84 -9.79
CA ILE A 261 -5.31 16.35 -8.44
C ILE A 261 -4.69 17.75 -8.53
N ASP A 262 -3.71 17.97 -9.41
CA ASP A 262 -3.04 19.28 -9.55
C ASP A 262 -4.01 20.38 -10.02
N LYS A 263 -4.89 20.06 -10.99
CA LYS A 263 -5.89 21.03 -11.50
C LYS A 263 -7.03 21.30 -10.53
N GLY A 264 -7.39 20.34 -9.68
CA GLY A 264 -8.52 20.47 -8.77
C GLY A 264 -9.91 20.43 -9.44
N ASP A 265 -9.99 20.12 -10.74
CA ASP A 265 -11.20 20.27 -11.56
C ASP A 265 -12.08 19.01 -11.66
N ASN A 266 -11.62 17.88 -11.12
CA ASN A 266 -12.35 16.61 -11.18
C ASN A 266 -13.37 16.46 -10.03
N ALA A 267 -14.66 16.68 -10.31
CA ALA A 267 -15.72 16.65 -9.32
C ALA A 267 -15.81 15.34 -8.51
N ASP A 268 -15.51 14.18 -9.10
CA ASP A 268 -15.58 12.89 -8.39
C ASP A 268 -14.40 12.66 -7.45
N LEU A 269 -13.19 13.07 -7.85
CA LEU A 269 -12.03 13.08 -6.96
C LEU A 269 -12.20 14.10 -5.85
N GLN A 270 -12.75 15.28 -6.14
CA GLN A 270 -12.95 16.33 -5.12
C GLN A 270 -13.97 15.93 -4.04
N LYS A 271 -14.81 14.91 -4.24
CA LYS A 271 -15.64 14.34 -3.16
C LYS A 271 -14.83 13.53 -2.14
N ARG A 272 -13.57 13.19 -2.43
CA ARG A 272 -12.74 12.31 -1.60
C ARG A 272 -11.77 13.11 -0.76
N ILE A 273 -11.80 12.89 0.56
CA ILE A 273 -10.98 13.61 1.53
C ILE A 273 -9.48 13.49 1.20
N PHE A 274 -9.00 12.29 0.84
CA PHE A 274 -7.57 12.11 0.51
C PHE A 274 -7.15 12.91 -0.73
N ALA A 275 -8.03 13.03 -1.74
CA ALA A 275 -7.74 13.78 -2.95
C ALA A 275 -7.71 15.29 -2.69
N GLN A 276 -8.59 15.80 -1.82
CA GLN A 276 -8.52 17.19 -1.36
C GLN A 276 -7.21 17.48 -0.63
N HIS A 277 -6.76 16.57 0.25
CA HIS A 277 -5.47 16.72 0.93
C HIS A 277 -4.28 16.71 -0.04
N LEU A 278 -4.32 15.83 -1.06
CA LEU A 278 -3.29 15.83 -2.10
C LEU A 278 -3.35 17.09 -2.97
N HIS A 279 -4.54 17.63 -3.26
CA HIS A 279 -4.68 18.88 -3.98
C HIS A 279 -4.05 20.04 -3.19
N ARG A 280 -4.38 20.20 -1.89
CA ARG A 280 -3.76 21.23 -1.03
C ARG A 280 -2.23 21.11 -0.97
N LEU A 281 -1.72 19.87 -0.93
CA LEU A 281 -0.29 19.58 -0.98
C LEU A 281 0.34 20.09 -2.29
N LEU A 282 -0.28 19.83 -3.45
CA LEU A 282 0.23 20.25 -4.76
C LEU A 282 -0.01 21.75 -5.07
N SER A 283 -1.07 22.34 -4.51
CA SER A 283 -1.36 23.76 -4.57
C SER A 283 -0.46 24.60 -3.66
N LEU A 284 0.36 23.95 -2.83
CA LEU A 284 1.26 24.59 -1.85
C LEU A 284 0.52 25.47 -0.84
N GLU A 285 -0.74 25.13 -0.56
CA GLU A 285 -1.58 25.83 0.42
C GLU A 285 -1.16 25.50 1.86
N GLU A 286 -0.46 24.38 2.07
CA GLU A 286 0.08 23.99 3.37
C GLU A 286 1.36 24.81 3.70
N GLU A 287 1.24 25.75 4.63
CA GLU A 287 2.37 26.56 5.13
C GLU A 287 3.45 25.67 5.77
N ASP A 288 3.02 24.71 6.61
CA ASP A 288 3.86 23.69 7.21
C ASP A 288 3.59 22.31 6.62
N LEU A 289 4.50 21.89 5.74
CA LEU A 289 4.51 20.54 5.19
C LEU A 289 5.01 19.58 6.27
N ASP A 290 4.11 19.03 7.09
CA ASP A 290 4.45 17.91 7.98
C ASP A 290 4.62 16.61 7.17
N LEU A 291 5.66 16.60 6.33
CA LEU A 291 6.06 15.44 5.56
C LEU A 291 6.64 14.35 6.45
N GLY A 292 7.02 14.64 7.70
CA GLY A 292 7.38 13.63 8.69
C GLY A 292 6.18 12.72 8.98
N HIS A 293 5.05 13.31 9.34
CA HIS A 293 3.80 12.57 9.55
C HIS A 293 3.29 11.92 8.25
N LYS A 294 3.28 12.65 7.13
CA LYS A 294 2.81 12.10 5.84
C LYS A 294 3.68 10.94 5.35
N ASN A 295 4.97 10.88 5.71
CA ASN A 295 5.87 9.76 5.42
C ASN A 295 5.77 8.60 6.43
N MET A 296 4.94 8.68 7.47
CA MET A 296 4.71 7.53 8.34
C MET A 296 4.12 6.37 7.55
N PRO A 297 4.48 5.10 7.87
CA PRO A 297 4.07 3.96 7.06
C PRO A 297 2.57 3.85 6.84
N GLN A 298 1.77 4.07 7.89
CA GLN A 298 0.32 4.02 7.80
C GLN A 298 -0.26 5.13 6.91
N CYS A 299 0.37 6.30 6.82
CA CYS A 299 -0.07 7.41 5.99
C CYS A 299 0.22 7.14 4.51
N ILE A 300 1.45 6.70 4.20
CA ILE A 300 1.83 6.31 2.83
C ILE A 300 0.95 5.16 2.31
N MET A 301 0.78 4.13 3.13
CA MET A 301 -0.03 2.97 2.75
C MET A 301 -1.50 3.35 2.60
N ALA A 302 -2.05 4.21 3.46
CA ALA A 302 -3.42 4.69 3.32
C ALA A 302 -3.64 5.45 2.01
N VAL A 303 -2.75 6.39 1.67
CA VAL A 303 -2.85 7.13 0.40
C VAL A 303 -2.71 6.20 -0.80
N SER A 304 -1.74 5.28 -0.77
CA SER A 304 -1.54 4.32 -1.87
C SER A 304 -2.77 3.43 -2.08
N TRP A 305 -3.38 2.93 -1.00
CA TRP A 305 -4.61 2.14 -1.08
C TRP A 305 -5.82 2.94 -1.56
N ASN A 306 -5.95 4.21 -1.16
CA ASN A 306 -7.01 5.09 -1.65
C ASN A 306 -6.91 5.33 -3.17
N ILE A 307 -5.68 5.42 -3.70
CA ILE A 307 -5.45 5.54 -5.16
C ILE A 307 -5.82 4.23 -5.86
N ILE A 308 -5.44 3.08 -5.31
CA ILE A 308 -5.84 1.76 -5.85
C ILE A 308 -7.35 1.57 -5.82
N GLU A 309 -8.02 2.01 -4.76
CA GLU A 309 -9.47 1.97 -4.67
C GLU A 309 -10.10 2.79 -5.80
N TYR A 310 -9.67 4.04 -5.99
CA TYR A 310 -10.15 4.89 -7.08
C TYR A 310 -9.87 4.27 -8.46
N TRP A 311 -8.68 3.71 -8.66
CA TRP A 311 -8.33 3.00 -9.89
C TRP A 311 -9.24 1.79 -10.14
N SER A 312 -9.48 0.98 -9.11
CA SER A 312 -10.34 -0.21 -9.21
C SER A 312 -11.80 0.14 -9.51
N GLU A 313 -12.32 1.25 -8.98
CA GLU A 313 -13.69 1.70 -9.28
C GLU A 313 -13.85 2.11 -10.75
N ILE A 314 -12.83 2.76 -11.33
CA ILE A 314 -12.80 3.10 -12.76
C ILE A 314 -12.71 1.84 -13.61
N LYS A 315 -11.86 0.89 -13.21
CA LYS A 315 -11.63 -0.34 -13.97
C LYS A 315 -12.81 -1.32 -13.88
N TYR A 316 -13.49 -1.38 -12.74
CA TYR A 316 -14.61 -2.29 -12.47
C TYR A 316 -15.84 -1.53 -11.94
N PRO A 317 -16.49 -0.68 -12.75
CA PRO A 317 -17.60 0.16 -12.30
C PRO A 317 -18.84 -0.65 -11.86
N LYS A 318 -18.92 -1.94 -12.24
CA LYS A 318 -20.02 -2.86 -11.90
C LYS A 318 -19.68 -3.82 -10.75
N LEU A 319 -18.58 -3.61 -10.04
CA LEU A 319 -18.16 -4.46 -8.91
C LEU A 319 -18.95 -4.07 -7.63
N GLU A 320 -20.27 -3.94 -7.75
CA GLU A 320 -21.18 -3.89 -6.61
C GLU A 320 -21.40 -5.33 -6.16
N VAL A 321 -20.54 -5.82 -5.26
CA VAL A 321 -20.78 -7.12 -4.62
C VAL A 321 -22.04 -6.97 -3.77
N SER A 322 -23.13 -7.61 -4.19
CA SER A 322 -24.44 -7.46 -3.56
C SER A 322 -24.38 -7.81 -2.07
N GLY A 323 -24.56 -6.79 -1.22
CA GLY A 323 -24.88 -6.97 0.19
C GLY A 323 -23.70 -7.25 1.14
N ARG A 324 -23.38 -6.21 1.92
CA ARG A 324 -23.00 -6.26 3.35
C ARG A 324 -21.56 -6.47 3.82
N LYS A 325 -20.53 -6.45 2.96
CA LYS A 325 -19.16 -6.19 3.43
C LYS A 325 -18.41 -5.36 2.40
N ASP A 326 -17.68 -4.35 2.86
CA ASP A 326 -16.76 -3.60 2.02
C ASP A 326 -15.67 -4.54 1.51
N TYR A 327 -15.89 -5.11 0.32
CA TYR A 327 -15.00 -6.10 -0.28
C TYR A 327 -13.58 -5.53 -0.40
N ARG A 328 -13.47 -4.21 -0.57
CA ARG A 328 -12.21 -3.48 -0.74
C ARG A 328 -11.36 -3.57 0.50
N VAL A 329 -11.94 -3.37 1.68
CA VAL A 329 -11.24 -3.55 2.97
C VAL A 329 -10.67 -4.96 3.10
N SER A 330 -11.45 -5.96 2.68
CA SER A 330 -11.03 -7.36 2.75
C SER A 330 -9.96 -7.71 1.71
N MET A 331 -10.04 -7.17 0.49
CA MET A 331 -9.00 -7.31 -0.54
C MET A 331 -7.69 -6.65 -0.13
N THR A 332 -7.77 -5.43 0.40
CA THR A 332 -6.62 -4.71 0.98
C THR A 332 -5.96 -5.54 2.07
N GLU A 333 -6.75 -6.16 2.95
CA GLU A 333 -6.23 -7.03 4.00
C GLU A 333 -5.55 -8.29 3.45
N ILE A 334 -6.13 -8.94 2.43
CA ILE A 334 -5.52 -10.10 1.77
C ILE A 334 -4.17 -9.72 1.17
N ILE A 335 -4.11 -8.67 0.35
CA ILE A 335 -2.87 -8.25 -0.30
C ILE A 335 -1.83 -7.80 0.73
N ASN A 336 -2.23 -7.05 1.77
CA ASN A 336 -1.33 -6.68 2.87
C ASN A 336 -0.78 -7.92 3.59
N LYS A 337 -1.59 -8.96 3.81
CA LYS A 337 -1.10 -10.23 4.37
C LYS A 337 -0.12 -10.92 3.45
N ILE A 338 -0.37 -10.94 2.14
CA ILE A 338 0.56 -11.53 1.17
C ILE A 338 1.93 -10.83 1.24
N ILE A 339 1.92 -9.49 1.22
CA ILE A 339 3.12 -8.67 1.33
C ILE A 339 3.80 -8.87 2.69
N PHE A 340 3.03 -8.93 3.77
CA PHE A 340 3.56 -9.10 5.12
C PHE A 340 4.31 -10.44 5.23
N PHE A 341 3.67 -11.54 4.85
CA PHE A 341 4.25 -12.89 4.95
C PHE A 341 5.33 -13.17 3.89
N SER A 342 5.65 -12.23 3.00
CA SER A 342 6.73 -12.37 2.03
C SER A 342 8.13 -12.42 2.68
N ASP A 343 8.29 -11.87 3.89
CA ASP A 343 9.56 -11.73 4.64
C ASP A 343 9.35 -11.89 6.17
N TYR A 344 8.24 -12.50 6.63
CA TYR A 344 7.89 -12.47 8.07
C TYR A 344 8.43 -13.64 8.91
N GLU A 345 8.67 -14.82 8.31
CA GLU A 345 9.06 -16.03 9.07
C GLU A 345 10.32 -16.73 8.49
N LEU A 346 11.24 -15.96 7.87
CA LEU A 346 12.49 -16.46 7.27
C LEU A 346 13.76 -16.05 8.01
#